data_AF-A0AAE1D3D5-F1
#
_entry.id   AF-A0AAE1D3D5-F1
#
_cell.length_a   1.000
_cell.length_b   1.000
_cell.length_c   1.000
_cell.angle_alpha   90.00
_cell.angle_beta   90.00
_cell.angle_gamma   90.00
#
_symmetry.space_group_name_H-M   'P 1'
#
loop_
_entity.id
_entity.type
_entity.pdbx_description
1 polymer ?
#
loop_
_entity_poly.entity_id
_entity_poly.type
_entity_poly.pdbx_seq_one_letter_code
_entity_poly.pdbx_strand_id
1 'polypeptide(L)'
;MLETADFLVIRLETAYFLVIRLKTADFLVIRLETADFLVIRLETADFLVIRLETAHFLVIRLETAHFLVIRLETAHFLVIRLETADFLVIRLETADFLVIRLETAHFLVIRLETAHFLVIRLNTP
;
A
#
# COMPACT_ATOMS: atom_id res chain seq x y z
N MET A 1 -9.76 12.10 13.36
CA MET A 1 -9.98 10.72 12.90
C MET A 1 -11.19 10.80 11.99
N LEU A 2 -11.08 10.49 10.70
CA LEU A 2 -12.27 10.12 9.95
C LEU A 2 -12.56 8.67 10.33
N GLU A 3 -13.77 8.38 10.77
CA GLU A 3 -14.16 7.02 11.13
C GLU A 3 -14.31 6.19 9.85
N THR A 4 -15.05 6.70 8.87
CA THR A 4 -15.39 5.99 7.63
C THR A 4 -15.17 6.90 6.42
N ALA A 5 -14.85 6.30 5.26
CA ALA A 5 -14.89 6.98 3.98
C ALA A 5 -15.58 6.11 2.92
N ASP A 6 -16.80 6.46 2.56
CA ASP A 6 -17.56 5.73 1.54
C ASP A 6 -16.89 5.86 0.16
N PHE A 7 -16.44 7.07 -0.18
CA PHE A 7 -15.72 7.34 -1.42
C PHE A 7 -14.71 8.47 -1.24
N LEU A 8 -13.42 8.14 -1.43
CA LEU A 8 -12.33 9.12 -1.33
C LEU A 8 -11.30 8.92 -2.44
N VAL A 9 -10.97 10.01 -3.13
CA VAL A 9 -9.91 10.04 -4.15
C VAL A 9 -8.92 11.14 -3.79
N ILE A 10 -7.65 10.76 -3.63
CA ILE A 10 -6.54 11.69 -3.41
C ILE A 10 -5.65 11.65 -4.66
N ARG A 11 -5.45 12.82 -5.26
CA ARG A 11 -4.54 13.03 -6.40
C ARG A 11 -3.65 14.22 -6.10
N LEU A 12 -2.36 14.00 -6.03
CA LEU A 12 -1.36 15.04 -5.81
C LEU A 12 -0.19 14.79 -6.77
N GLU A 13 0.42 15.85 -7.28
CA GLU A 13 1.69 15.72 -8.01
C GLU A 13 2.79 15.36 -7.01
N THR A 14 2.94 16.18 -5.97
CA THR A 14 3.94 15.98 -4.90
C THR A 14 3.29 16.05 -3.53
N ALA A 15 3.72 15.18 -2.61
CA ALA A 15 3.46 15.29 -1.19
C ALA A 15 4.73 15.12 -0.36
N TYR A 16 5.17 16.20 0.29
CA TYR A 16 6.29 16.15 1.24
C TYR A 16 5.94 15.31 2.48
N PHE A 17 4.72 15.47 2.99
CA PHE A 17 4.24 14.72 4.14
C PHE A 17 2.73 14.47 4.02
N LEU A 18 2.33 13.21 3.94
CA LEU A 18 0.93 12.81 3.87
C LEU A 18 0.66 11.63 4.79
N VAL A 19 -0.35 11.76 5.65
CA VAL A 19 -0.80 10.71 6.55
C VAL A 19 -2.29 10.50 6.36
N ILE A 20 -2.66 9.28 6.00
CA ILE A 20 -4.06 8.85 5.83
C ILE A 20 -4.35 7.83 6.92
N ARG A 21 -5.36 8.13 7.76
CA ARG A 21 -5.83 7.26 8.83
C ARG A 21 -7.35 7.20 8.80
N LEU A 22 -7.87 6.03 8.47
CA LEU A 22 -9.30 5.72 8.45
C LEU A 22 -9.53 4.45 9.24
N LYS A 23 -10.71 4.29 9.83
CA LYS A 23 -11.12 2.98 10.35
C LYS A 23 -11.49 2.09 9.17
N THR A 24 -12.44 2.56 8.38
CA THR A 24 -12.98 1.86 7.21
C THR A 24 -12.94 2.76 5.97
N ALA A 25 -12.75 2.15 4.81
CA ALA A 25 -12.94 2.81 3.52
C ALA A 25 -13.57 1.84 2.51
N ASP A 26 -14.73 2.19 1.97
CA ASP A 26 -15.41 1.35 0.97
C ASP A 26 -14.70 1.52 -0.38
N PHE A 27 -14.39 2.76 -0.75
CA PHE A 27 -13.63 3.06 -1.97
C PHE A 27 -12.58 4.14 -1.73
N LEU A 28 -11.30 3.76 -1.81
CA LEU A 28 -10.16 4.66 -1.66
C LEU A 28 -9.18 4.53 -2.83
N VAL A 29 -8.93 5.65 -3.52
CA VAL A 29 -7.90 5.74 -4.56
C VAL A 29 -6.90 6.82 -4.22
N ILE A 30 -5.62 6.45 -4.15
CA ILE A 30 -4.51 7.35 -3.87
C ILE A 30 -3.59 7.32 -5.09
N ARG A 31 -3.33 8.49 -5.69
CA ARG A 31 -2.39 8.67 -6.79
C ARG A 31 -1.45 9.82 -6.46
N LEU A 32 -0.16 9.54 -6.43
CA LEU A 32 0.89 10.55 -6.36
C LEU A 32 1.93 10.31 -7.44
N GLU A 33 2.53 11.37 -7.97
CA GLU A 33 3.79 11.21 -8.72
C GLU A 33 4.92 11.02 -7.72
N THR A 34 5.11 11.97 -6.80
CA THR A 34 6.16 11.90 -5.78
C THR A 34 5.61 11.98 -4.35
N ALA A 35 6.11 11.12 -3.48
CA ALA A 35 5.89 11.21 -2.03
C ALA A 35 7.21 11.07 -1.25
N ASP A 36 7.53 12.05 -0.42
CA ASP A 36 8.72 11.96 0.45
C ASP A 36 8.41 11.13 1.69
N PHE A 37 7.29 11.42 2.34
CA PHE A 37 6.82 10.66 3.49
C PHE A 37 5.33 10.39 3.40
N LEU A 38 4.96 9.13 3.16
CA LEU A 38 3.57 8.68 3.09
C LEU A 38 3.31 7.56 4.08
N VAL A 39 2.30 7.76 4.93
CA VAL A 39 1.80 6.73 5.84
C VAL A 39 0.32 6.52 5.63
N ILE A 40 -0.05 5.28 5.32
CA ILE A 40 -1.44 4.86 5.13
C ILE A 40 -1.77 3.81 6.19
N ARG A 41 -2.83 4.06 6.97
CA ARG A 41 -3.34 3.12 7.98
C ARG A 41 -4.85 2.99 7.85
N LEU A 42 -5.32 1.76 7.64
CA LEU A 42 -6.73 1.41 7.66
C LEU A 42 -6.94 0.14 8.49
N GLU A 43 -8.05 0.03 9.21
CA GLU A 43 -8.46 -1.27 9.76
C GLU A 43 -9.07 -2.09 8.63
N THR A 44 -10.00 -1.52 7.85
CA THR A 44 -10.67 -2.21 6.75
C THR A 44 -10.68 -1.38 5.47
N ALA A 45 -10.46 -2.02 4.34
CA ALA A 45 -10.67 -1.44 3.01
C ALA A 45 -11.37 -2.42 2.08
N ASP A 46 -12.52 -2.03 1.51
CA ASP A 46 -13.21 -2.88 0.54
C ASP A 46 -12.52 -2.78 -0.82
N PHE A 47 -12.27 -1.56 -1.30
CA PHE A 47 -11.53 -1.29 -2.52
C PHE A 47 -10.46 -0.22 -2.29
N LEU A 48 -9.18 -0.62 -2.33
CA LEU A 48 -8.04 0.27 -2.20
C LEU A 48 -7.10 0.17 -3.40
N VAL A 49 -6.85 1.30 -4.05
CA VAL A 49 -5.84 1.43 -5.11
C VAL A 49 -4.84 2.51 -4.73
N ILE A 50 -3.56 2.13 -4.65
CA ILE A 50 -2.44 3.02 -4.39
C ILE A 50 -1.53 3.00 -5.63
N ARG A 51 -1.27 4.17 -6.21
CA ARG A 51 -0.31 4.35 -7.31
C ARG A 51 0.66 5.46 -6.96
N LEU A 52 1.94 5.15 -6.98
CA LEU A 52 3.02 6.13 -6.86
C LEU A 52 4.04 5.92 -7.97
N GLU A 53 4.58 6.99 -8.53
CA GLU A 53 5.77 6.89 -9.39
C GLU A 53 7.00 6.75 -8.49
N THR A 54 7.21 7.69 -7.57
CA THR A 54 8.33 7.68 -6.63
C THR A 54 7.87 7.81 -5.18
N ALA A 55 8.41 6.96 -4.31
CA ALA A 55 8.24 7.05 -2.86
C ALA A 55 9.59 6.96 -2.12
N HIS A 56 9.96 8.00 -1.37
CA HIS A 56 11.16 7.94 -0.53
C HIS A 56 10.92 7.12 0.73
N PHE A 57 9.83 7.39 1.45
CA PHE A 57 9.42 6.61 2.61
C PHE A 57 7.91 6.32 2.58
N LEU A 58 7.56 5.05 2.38
CA LEU A 58 6.18 4.58 2.33
C LEU A 58 5.93 3.49 3.36
N VAL A 59 4.94 3.73 4.23
CA VAL A 59 4.43 2.73 5.17
C VAL A 59 2.94 2.54 4.94
N ILE A 60 2.57 1.30 4.61
CA ILE A 60 1.19 0.86 4.47
C ILE A 60 0.90 -0.17 5.55
N ARG A 61 -0.14 0.08 6.36
CA ARG A 61 -0.66 -0.86 7.35
C ARG A 61 -2.15 -1.04 7.14
N LEU A 62 -2.56 -2.27 6.92
CA LEU A 62 -3.96 -2.66 6.81
C LEU A 62 -4.20 -3.91 7.65
N GLU A 63 -5.32 -3.97 8.36
CA GLU A 63 -5.75 -5.24 8.98
C GLU A 63 -6.47 -6.09 7.93
N THR A 64 -7.51 -5.55 7.28
CA THR A 64 -8.27 -6.28 6.26
C THR A 64 -8.38 -5.50 4.95
N ALA A 65 -8.20 -6.18 3.82
CA ALA A 65 -8.45 -5.63 2.50
C ALA A 65 -9.17 -6.63 1.57
N HIS A 66 -10.38 -6.32 1.10
CA HIS A 66 -11.07 -7.19 0.14
C HIS A 66 -10.42 -7.09 -1.25
N PHE A 67 -10.13 -5.88 -1.72
CA PHE A 67 -9.43 -5.65 -2.97
C PHE A 67 -8.33 -4.59 -2.81
N LEU A 68 -7.07 -5.01 -2.86
CA LEU A 68 -5.91 -4.13 -2.74
C LEU A 68 -5.02 -4.21 -3.99
N VAL A 69 -4.80 -3.06 -4.61
CA VAL A 69 -3.81 -2.89 -5.67
C VAL A 69 -2.81 -1.81 -5.29
N ILE A 70 -1.54 -2.19 -5.22
CA ILE A 70 -0.41 -1.31 -4.97
C ILE A 70 0.49 -1.34 -6.22
N ARG A 71 0.75 -0.16 -6.80
CA ARG A 71 1.70 -0.01 -7.91
C ARG A 71 2.69 1.10 -7.58
N LEU A 72 3.97 0.77 -7.66
CA LEU A 72 5.07 1.68 -7.48
C LEU A 72 6.11 1.46 -8.58
N GLU A 73 6.61 2.53 -9.18
CA GLU A 73 7.79 2.41 -10.05
C GLU A 73 9.04 2.36 -9.17
N THR A 74 9.27 3.37 -8.32
CA THR A 74 10.44 3.46 -7.46
C THR A 74 10.08 3.62 -5.98
N ALA A 75 10.71 2.82 -5.11
CA ALA A 75 10.61 2.98 -3.67
C ALA A 75 11.95 2.85 -2.95
N HIS A 76 12.40 3.90 -2.25
CA HIS A 76 13.65 3.83 -1.48
C HIS A 76 13.45 3.04 -0.18
N PHE A 77 12.37 3.32 0.55
CA PHE A 77 12.01 2.56 1.75
C PHE A 77 10.52 2.25 1.76
N LEU A 78 10.18 0.97 1.56
CA LEU A 78 8.80 0.48 1.51
C LEU A 78 8.56 -0.58 2.60
N VAL A 79 7.57 -0.31 3.44
CA VAL A 79 7.05 -1.29 4.40
C VAL A 79 5.56 -1.47 4.19
N ILE A 80 5.16 -2.69 3.84
CA ILE A 80 3.77 -3.11 3.74
C ILE A 80 3.51 -4.15 4.83
N ARG A 81 2.52 -3.90 5.67
CA ARG A 81 1.96 -4.89 6.61
C ARG A 81 0.48 -5.04 6.36
N LEU A 82 0.06 -6.26 6.10
CA LEU A 82 -1.33 -6.62 5.83
C LEU A 82 -1.66 -7.90 6.60
N GLU A 83 -2.73 -7.91 7.39
CA GLU A 83 -3.14 -9.12 8.11
C GLU A 83 -3.96 -10.03 7.20
N THR A 84 -5.02 -9.54 6.56
CA THR A 84 -5.86 -10.36 5.67
C THR A 84 -6.13 -9.65 4.34
N ALA A 85 -6.05 -10.38 3.23
CA ALA A 85 -6.52 -9.90 1.93
C ALA A 85 -7.21 -10.94 1.05
N ASP A 86 -8.40 -10.63 0.53
CA ASP A 86 -9.06 -11.53 -0.42
C ASP A 86 -8.38 -11.47 -1.78
N PHE A 87 -8.10 -10.26 -2.27
CA PHE A 87 -7.38 -10.02 -3.52
C PHE A 87 -6.29 -8.97 -3.34
N LEU A 88 -5.02 -9.41 -3.42
CA LEU A 88 -3.85 -8.55 -3.31
C LEU A 88 -3.00 -8.59 -4.58
N VAL A 89 -2.76 -7.42 -5.17
CA VAL A 89 -1.76 -7.21 -6.22
C VAL A 89 -0.78 -6.14 -5.79
N ILE A 90 0.50 -6.50 -5.70
CA ILE A 90 1.62 -5.58 -5.50
C ILE A 90 2.50 -5.64 -6.75
N ARG A 91 2.75 -4.49 -7.36
CA ARG A 91 3.74 -4.33 -8.44
C ARG A 91 4.72 -3.25 -8.06
N LEU A 92 5.99 -3.60 -8.13
CA LEU A 92 7.10 -2.72 -7.83
C LEU A 92 8.20 -2.93 -8.87
N GLU A 93 8.64 -1.87 -9.55
CA GLU A 93 9.75 -1.99 -10.50
C GLU A 93 11.09 -1.99 -9.75
N THR A 94 11.36 -0.94 -8.97
CA THR A 94 12.62 -0.79 -8.24
C THR A 94 12.42 -0.52 -6.76
N ALA A 95 13.15 -1.22 -5.90
CA ALA A 95 13.23 -0.90 -4.48
C ALA A 95 14.62 -1.02 -3.85
N ASP A 96 15.02 -0.02 -3.06
CA ASP A 96 16.26 -0.14 -2.28
C ASP A 96 16.05 -0.99 -1.02
N PHE A 97 15.00 -0.70 -0.25
CA PHE A 97 14.64 -1.44 0.94
C PHE A 97 13.15 -1.80 0.93
N LEU A 98 12.85 -3.09 0.79
CA LEU A 98 11.48 -3.61 0.76
C LEU A 98 11.24 -4.60 1.89
N VAL A 99 10.20 -4.33 2.70
CA VAL A 99 9.64 -5.28 3.65
C VAL A 99 8.14 -5.45 3.38
N ILE A 100 7.74 -6.67 3.03
CA ILE A 100 6.34 -7.06 2.92
C ILE A 100 6.06 -8.11 3.98
N ARG A 101 5.03 -7.87 4.79
CA ARG A 101 4.44 -8.86 5.69
C ARG A 101 2.97 -9.00 5.38
N LEU A 102 2.58 -10.21 5.03
CA LEU A 102 1.21 -10.63 4.85
C LEU A 102 0.95 -11.78 5.81
N GLU A 103 -0.15 -11.78 6.52
CA GLU A 103 -0.65 -13.01 7.12
C GLU A 103 -1.52 -13.67 6.07
N THR A 104 -2.84 -13.58 6.13
CA THR A 104 -3.74 -14.31 5.26
C THR A 104 -3.94 -13.66 3.87
N ALA A 105 -3.99 -14.46 2.79
CA ALA A 105 -4.54 -14.00 1.51
C ALA A 105 -5.08 -15.12 0.62
N HIS A 106 -6.20 -14.86 -0.06
CA HIS A 106 -6.84 -15.83 -0.96
C HIS A 106 -6.29 -15.77 -2.38
N PHE A 107 -6.09 -14.56 -2.91
CA PHE A 107 -5.45 -14.33 -4.20
C PHE A 107 -4.30 -13.34 -4.03
N LEU A 108 -3.08 -13.77 -4.35
CA LEU A 108 -1.87 -12.97 -4.20
C LEU A 108 -1.05 -12.93 -5.49
N VAL A 109 -0.75 -11.71 -5.93
CA VAL A 109 0.27 -11.46 -6.96
C VAL A 109 1.25 -10.42 -6.44
N ILE A 110 2.52 -10.80 -6.32
CA ILE A 110 3.62 -9.87 -6.07
C ILE A 110 4.54 -9.92 -7.29
N ARG A 111 4.76 -8.77 -7.93
CA ARG A 111 5.78 -8.59 -8.98
C ARG A 111 6.79 -7.56 -8.50
N LEU A 112 8.05 -7.95 -8.56
CA LEU A 112 9.20 -7.15 -8.21
C LEU A 112 10.26 -7.36 -9.28
N GLU A 113 10.72 -6.29 -9.93
CA GLU A 113 11.77 -6.39 -10.96
C GLU A 113 13.16 -6.30 -10.35
N THR A 114 13.44 -5.25 -9.58
CA THR A 114 14.73 -5.04 -8.92
C THR A 114 14.55 -4.71 -7.45
N ALA A 115 15.32 -5.39 -6.58
CA ALA A 115 15.47 -4.97 -5.19
C ALA A 115 16.89 -5.17 -4.65
N HIS A 116 17.39 -4.19 -3.89
CA HIS A 116 18.68 -4.29 -3.20
C HIS A 116 18.58 -5.05 -1.87
N PHE A 117 17.59 -4.70 -1.03
CA PHE A 117 17.28 -5.41 0.20
C PHE A 117 15.81 -5.84 0.20
N LEU A 118 15.59 -7.15 0.36
CA LEU A 118 14.25 -7.74 0.27
C LEU A 118 13.96 -8.66 1.45
N VAL A 119 12.84 -8.39 2.13
CA VAL A 119 12.21 -9.33 3.06
C VAL A 119 10.75 -9.46 2.71
N ILE A 120 10.34 -10.67 2.36
CA ILE A 120 8.93 -11.01 2.18
C ILE A 120 8.59 -12.12 3.17
N ARG A 121 7.54 -11.90 3.98
CA ARG A 121 6.90 -12.92 4.81
C ARG A 121 5.43 -12.94 4.46
N LEU A 122 4.88 -14.12 4.20
CA LEU A 122 3.47 -14.33 3.86
C LEU A 122 2.96 -15.50 4.72
N ASN A 123 1.74 -15.47 5.26
CA ASN A 123 1.11 -16.67 5.84
C ASN A 123 -0.41 -16.75 5.62
N THR A 124 -0.71 -16.93 4.33
CA THR A 124 -1.99 -17.24 3.68
C THR A 124 -2.49 -18.63 4.08
N PRO A 125 -3.77 -19.00 3.86
CA PRO A 125 -4.46 -20.04 4.64
C PRO A 125 -3.73 -21.37 4.76
#